data_AF-A0A830F6Q2-F1
#
_entry.id   AF-A0A830F6Q2-F1
#
_cell.length_a   1.000
_cell.length_b   1.000
_cell.length_c   1.000
_cell.angle_alpha   90.00
_cell.angle_beta   90.00
_cell.angle_gamma   90.00
#
_symmetry.space_group_name_H-M   'P 1'
#
loop_
_entity.id
_entity.type
_entity.pdbx_description
1 polymer ?
#
loop_
_entity_poly.entity_id
_entity_poly.type
_entity_poly.pdbx_seq_one_letter_code
_entity_poly.pdbx_strand_id
1 'polypeptide(L)'
;MPPAPCDADGRRPALAERVVQQASDLCEHEDHLTRVVAGLDLPLVEIDDQYERTPSHGYNLVPMLRLFLYKYAGDYSDNELADRLDSWQYLELRFDLDGTPTQQTLSYTWRYRFDADLCELIVVAGKALRQEAIEHGVIRDDRADAEVGTSHEFETGEIPDNLSEAKIRETVRAARQHVFPAFDTGRASNARYSDECIFLMQSYLSLANCGTAQGTKRFARMSRRDETPHSDTHLRAIKKLGKPTGCQSTLTEYRGTGRKYRTEPWQRVSEELQDGFSTAVGNTIDTIRDTKPFREPVVAAIDITDTAFYPSPWEDYDEGIARDDFPAPVNGLKERGKRGYQFSTLTIVGDNIPLILAVEPIRDASYWEDDDVETRSRAEVVVCCWKKRASTWTSIS
;
A
#
# COMPACT_ATOMS: atom_id res chain seq x y z
N MET A 1 50.05 37.66 5.14
CA MET A 1 49.52 36.93 6.30
C MET A 1 48.55 35.89 5.77
N PRO A 2 48.80 34.59 5.98
CA PRO A 2 47.74 33.60 5.78
C PRO A 2 46.61 33.87 6.80
N PRO A 3 45.34 33.56 6.48
CA PRO A 3 44.29 33.58 7.49
C PRO A 3 44.66 32.60 8.60
N ALA A 4 44.43 33.01 9.86
CA ALA A 4 44.69 32.18 11.02
C ALA A 4 43.89 30.86 10.89
N PRO A 5 44.45 29.71 11.31
CA PRO A 5 43.64 28.51 11.50
C PRO A 5 42.61 28.86 12.56
N CYS A 6 41.33 28.81 12.18
CA CYS A 6 40.24 28.88 13.13
C CYS A 6 40.16 27.52 13.83
N ASP A 7 41.16 27.18 14.64
CA ASP A 7 40.97 26.21 15.71
C ASP A 7 40.07 26.88 16.75
N ALA A 8 38.76 26.88 16.47
CA ALA A 8 37.72 27.23 17.42
C ALA A 8 37.51 26.06 18.40
N ASP A 9 38.54 25.82 19.21
CA ASP A 9 38.55 25.28 20.57
C ASP A 9 37.20 24.66 21.03
N GLY A 10 37.01 23.36 20.76
CA GLY A 10 35.96 22.51 21.35
C GLY A 10 34.49 22.76 20.96
N ARG A 11 34.17 23.79 20.17
CA ARG A 11 32.75 24.13 19.88
C ARG A 11 32.06 23.12 18.94
N ARG A 12 32.75 22.66 17.89
CA ARG A 12 32.20 21.72 16.90
C ARG A 12 32.05 20.28 17.44
N PRO A 13 33.00 19.73 18.24
CA PRO A 13 32.79 18.46 18.94
C PRO A 13 31.57 18.49 19.87
N ALA A 14 31.41 19.55 20.67
CA ALA A 14 30.24 19.72 21.53
C ALA A 14 28.93 19.84 20.73
N LEU A 15 28.98 20.46 19.55
CA LEU A 15 27.84 20.51 18.63
C LEU A 15 27.48 19.12 18.09
N ALA A 16 28.46 18.34 17.66
CA ALA A 16 28.23 16.97 17.19
C ALA A 16 27.64 16.09 18.30
N GLU A 17 28.16 16.18 19.52
CA GLU A 17 27.62 15.46 20.69
C GLU A 17 26.15 15.83 20.97
N ARG A 18 25.78 17.13 20.89
CA ARG A 18 24.37 17.55 21.05
C ARG A 18 23.46 16.95 19.96
N VAL A 19 23.90 16.95 18.71
CA VAL A 19 23.14 16.38 17.58
C VAL A 19 22.94 14.88 17.78
N VAL A 20 23.98 14.18 18.24
CA VAL A 20 23.93 12.73 18.50
C VAL A 20 23.01 12.43 19.69
N GLN A 21 23.10 13.19 20.79
CA GLN A 21 22.20 13.03 21.93
C GLN A 21 20.74 13.23 21.52
N GLN A 22 20.45 14.28 20.75
CA GLN A 22 19.11 14.52 20.23
C GLN A 22 18.62 13.37 19.37
N ALA A 23 19.50 12.76 18.57
CA ALA A 23 19.13 11.62 17.76
C ALA A 23 18.89 10.35 18.55
N SER A 24 19.67 10.11 19.61
CA SER A 24 19.44 9.01 20.55
C SER A 24 18.03 9.12 21.13
N ASP A 25 17.66 10.31 21.63
CA ASP A 25 16.31 10.61 22.13
C ASP A 25 15.24 10.40 21.05
N LEU A 26 15.49 10.84 19.80
CA LEU A 26 14.57 10.64 18.68
C LEU A 26 14.45 9.15 18.29
N CYS A 27 15.52 8.36 18.38
CA CYS A 27 15.50 6.94 18.08
C CYS A 27 14.69 6.12 19.10
N GLU A 28 14.37 6.66 20.27
CA GLU A 28 13.43 6.04 21.21
C GLU A 28 11.97 6.10 20.75
N HIS A 29 11.64 7.01 19.83
CA HIS A 29 10.26 7.31 19.45
C HIS A 29 10.01 7.22 17.93
N GLU A 30 11.06 7.35 17.13
CA GLU A 30 10.99 7.27 15.68
C GLU A 30 11.43 5.89 15.18
N ASP A 31 10.66 5.35 14.24
CA ASP A 31 10.84 4.03 13.62
C ASP A 31 11.77 4.05 12.39
N HIS A 32 12.20 5.24 11.95
CA HIS A 32 12.81 5.44 10.64
C HIS A 32 13.86 6.54 10.62
N LEU A 33 15.01 6.27 9.96
CA LEU A 33 16.16 7.18 9.90
C LEU A 33 15.80 8.57 9.36
N THR A 34 14.96 8.66 8.33
CA THR A 34 14.57 9.97 7.78
C THR A 34 13.73 10.81 8.74
N ARG A 35 13.00 10.20 9.68
CA ARG A 35 12.25 10.92 10.73
C ARG A 35 13.20 11.42 11.80
N VAL A 36 14.14 10.58 12.23
CA VAL A 36 15.23 10.97 13.15
C VAL A 36 15.97 12.18 12.57
N VAL A 37 16.45 12.10 11.32
CA VAL A 37 17.21 13.20 10.70
C VAL A 37 16.34 14.44 10.47
N ALA A 38 15.07 14.30 10.10
CA ALA A 38 14.17 15.44 9.93
C ALA A 38 13.86 16.14 11.27
N GLY A 39 13.76 15.39 12.36
CA GLY A 39 13.48 15.86 13.71
C GLY A 39 14.65 16.54 14.40
N LEU A 40 15.87 16.45 13.84
CA LEU A 40 17.04 17.14 14.36
C LEU A 40 16.84 18.67 14.33
N ASP A 41 17.14 19.29 15.46
CA ASP A 41 17.20 20.73 15.63
C ASP A 41 18.65 21.16 15.39
N LEU A 42 18.93 21.52 14.14
CA LEU A 42 20.27 21.92 13.73
C LEU A 42 20.49 23.38 14.17
N PRO A 43 21.47 23.67 15.05
CA PRO A 43 21.67 25.02 15.58
C PRO A 43 22.36 25.90 14.56
N LEU A 44 21.56 26.48 13.66
CA LEU A 44 22.01 27.32 12.54
C LEU A 44 22.78 28.57 12.96
N VAL A 45 22.60 29.03 14.20
CA VAL A 45 23.33 30.19 14.75
C VAL A 45 24.84 29.88 14.89
N GLU A 46 25.19 28.60 15.00
CA GLU A 46 26.57 28.12 15.10
C GLU A 46 27.14 27.66 13.76
N ILE A 47 26.36 27.70 12.67
CA ILE A 47 26.73 27.26 11.32
C ILE A 47 26.64 28.45 10.37
N ASP A 48 27.80 28.98 9.95
CA ASP A 48 27.87 30.11 9.02
C ASP A 48 27.71 29.61 7.57
N ASP A 49 26.59 29.97 6.91
CA ASP A 49 26.45 29.76 5.46
C ASP A 49 27.27 30.83 4.74
N GLN A 50 28.56 30.54 4.52
CA GLN A 50 29.48 31.48 3.85
C GLN A 50 29.12 31.75 2.37
N TYR A 51 28.01 31.20 1.89
CA TYR A 51 27.53 31.36 0.52
C TYR A 51 26.40 32.39 0.44
N GLU A 52 26.65 33.51 -0.23
CA GLU A 52 25.60 34.46 -0.58
C GLU A 52 24.58 33.79 -1.53
N ARG A 53 23.31 33.75 -1.11
CA ARG A 53 22.19 33.27 -1.92
C ARG A 53 22.20 33.96 -3.29
N THR A 54 22.50 33.21 -4.36
CA THR A 54 21.96 33.58 -5.68
C THR A 54 20.53 33.06 -5.73
N PRO A 55 19.50 33.92 -5.89
CA PRO A 55 18.09 33.54 -5.77
C PRO A 55 17.58 32.53 -6.81
N SER A 56 18.41 32.11 -7.76
CA SER A 56 17.97 31.38 -8.95
C SER A 56 18.35 29.90 -8.99
N HIS A 57 19.29 29.40 -8.17
CA HIS A 57 19.83 28.03 -8.35
C HIS A 57 20.37 27.30 -7.09
N GLY A 58 20.09 27.77 -5.86
CA GLY A 58 20.67 27.17 -4.64
C GLY A 58 19.63 26.59 -3.68
N TYR A 59 19.86 25.35 -3.20
CA TYR A 59 19.08 24.73 -2.11
C TYR A 59 19.34 25.41 -0.75
N ASN A 60 18.33 25.46 0.13
CA ASN A 60 18.50 25.98 1.48
C ASN A 60 19.54 25.17 2.28
N LEU A 61 20.22 25.82 3.24
CA LEU A 61 21.30 25.17 4.01
C LEU A 61 20.77 24.00 4.85
N VAL A 62 19.70 24.21 5.61
CA VAL A 62 19.15 23.19 6.53
C VAL A 62 18.76 21.91 5.80
N PRO A 63 17.98 21.95 4.70
CA PRO A 63 17.67 20.75 3.92
C PRO A 63 18.91 20.02 3.42
N MET A 64 19.95 20.76 2.97
CA MET A 64 21.20 20.14 2.53
C MET A 64 21.96 19.50 3.70
N LEU A 65 22.01 20.13 4.87
CA LEU A 65 22.63 19.52 6.06
C LEU A 65 21.93 18.22 6.44
N ARG A 66 20.59 18.21 6.43
CA ARG A 66 19.80 16.98 6.67
C ARG A 66 20.12 15.90 5.65
N LEU A 67 20.23 16.23 4.36
CA LEU A 67 20.61 15.27 3.33
C LEU A 67 21.98 14.64 3.57
N PHE A 68 22.99 15.43 3.95
CA PHE A 68 24.31 14.85 4.20
C PHE A 68 24.37 14.09 5.52
N LEU A 69 23.65 14.51 6.57
CA LEU A 69 23.49 13.70 7.78
C LEU A 69 22.81 12.36 7.47
N TYR A 70 21.73 12.38 6.68
CA TYR A 70 21.06 11.18 6.18
C TYR A 70 21.98 10.30 5.34
N LYS A 71 22.80 10.89 4.46
CA LYS A 71 23.79 10.19 3.66
C LYS A 71 24.77 9.39 4.52
N TYR A 72 25.38 10.04 5.52
CA TYR A 72 26.38 9.39 6.36
C TYR A 72 25.75 8.43 7.39
N ALA A 73 24.55 8.74 7.88
CA ALA A 73 23.82 7.85 8.77
C ALA A 73 23.32 6.58 8.05
N GLY A 74 22.93 6.71 6.78
CA GLY A 74 22.54 5.58 5.92
C GLY A 74 23.69 4.90 5.18
N ASP A 75 24.94 5.35 5.36
CA ASP A 75 26.14 4.87 4.66
C ASP A 75 26.03 4.91 3.12
N TYR A 76 25.34 5.93 2.58
CA TYR A 76 25.12 6.09 1.14
C TYR A 76 26.26 6.85 0.45
N SER A 77 26.58 6.43 -0.77
CA SER A 77 27.36 7.22 -1.73
C SER A 77 26.55 8.39 -2.30
N ASP A 78 27.21 9.33 -2.96
CA ASP A 78 26.54 10.46 -3.64
C ASP A 78 25.56 9.97 -4.71
N ASN A 79 25.91 8.89 -5.41
CA ASN A 79 25.06 8.30 -6.45
C ASN A 79 23.82 7.63 -5.84
N GLU A 80 24.01 6.79 -4.82
CA GLU A 80 22.89 6.13 -4.14
C GLU A 80 21.94 7.15 -3.50
N LEU A 81 22.46 8.21 -2.89
CA LEU A 81 21.61 9.27 -2.35
C LEU A 81 20.80 9.96 -3.48
N ALA A 82 21.43 10.26 -4.61
CA ALA A 82 20.74 10.89 -5.74
C ALA A 82 19.66 9.97 -6.34
N ASP A 83 19.97 8.68 -6.52
CA ASP A 83 19.02 7.68 -7.04
C ASP A 83 17.83 7.52 -6.09
N ARG A 84 18.08 7.53 -4.78
CA ARG A 84 17.02 7.51 -3.76
C ARG A 84 16.16 8.76 -3.84
N LEU A 85 16.73 9.95 -3.95
CA LEU A 85 15.97 11.19 -4.07
C LEU A 85 15.08 11.20 -5.33
N ASP A 86 15.60 10.71 -6.45
CA ASP A 86 14.84 10.60 -7.72
C ASP A 86 13.70 9.59 -7.62
N SER A 87 13.96 8.43 -7.00
CA SER A 87 12.97 7.36 -6.88
C SER A 87 11.92 7.63 -5.77
N TRP A 88 12.23 8.48 -4.79
CA TRP A 88 11.47 8.60 -3.53
C TRP A 88 11.10 10.07 -3.23
N GLN A 89 10.08 10.57 -3.92
CA GLN A 89 9.61 11.97 -3.79
C GLN A 89 9.27 12.40 -2.34
N TYR A 90 8.93 11.47 -1.46
CA TYR A 90 8.68 11.83 -0.06
C TYR A 90 9.93 12.37 0.64
N LEU A 91 11.15 12.03 0.18
CA LEU A 91 12.40 12.55 0.76
C LEU A 91 12.51 14.07 0.56
N GLU A 92 12.01 14.60 -0.56
CA GLU A 92 11.91 16.04 -0.79
C GLU A 92 11.01 16.71 0.24
N LEU A 93 9.81 16.17 0.43
CA LEU A 93 8.87 16.67 1.42
C LEU A 93 9.40 16.50 2.86
N ARG A 94 10.07 15.38 3.14
CA ARG A 94 10.60 15.04 4.48
C ARG A 94 11.71 15.98 4.91
N PHE A 95 12.56 16.39 3.97
CA PHE A 95 13.71 17.24 4.26
C PHE A 95 13.49 18.70 3.86
N ASP A 96 12.29 19.06 3.39
CA ASP A 96 11.90 20.43 2.99
C ASP A 96 12.78 20.96 1.85
N LEU A 97 12.95 20.13 0.81
CA LEU A 97 13.75 20.44 -0.37
C LEU A 97 12.92 21.18 -1.42
N ASP A 98 13.47 22.26 -1.97
CA ASP A 98 12.89 23.04 -3.08
C ASP A 98 13.14 22.36 -4.46
N GLY A 99 12.95 21.03 -4.54
CA GLY A 99 13.20 20.18 -5.70
C GLY A 99 14.23 19.06 -5.44
N THR A 100 14.43 18.17 -6.41
CA THR A 100 15.36 17.03 -6.30
C THR A 100 16.82 17.45 -6.56
N PRO A 101 17.73 17.40 -5.57
CA PRO A 101 19.15 17.66 -5.82
C PRO A 101 19.76 16.57 -6.70
N THR A 102 20.43 16.97 -7.78
CA THR A 102 21.18 16.03 -8.61
C THR A 102 22.49 15.62 -7.94
N GLN A 103 23.07 14.51 -8.38
CA GLN A 103 24.40 14.06 -7.95
C GLN A 103 25.48 15.15 -8.11
N GLN A 104 25.42 15.94 -9.19
CA GLN A 104 26.32 17.08 -9.40
C GLN A 104 26.11 18.17 -8.36
N THR A 105 24.86 18.43 -7.96
CA THR A 105 24.52 19.42 -6.93
C THR A 105 25.04 19.01 -5.56
N LEU A 106 24.88 17.73 -5.19
CA LEU A 106 25.44 17.16 -3.96
C LEU A 106 26.96 17.32 -3.96
N SER A 107 27.63 16.87 -5.02
CA SER A 107 29.09 16.94 -5.14
C SER A 107 29.63 18.37 -5.09
N TYR A 108 28.95 19.31 -5.76
CA TYR A 108 29.31 20.72 -5.75
C TYR A 108 29.14 21.33 -4.35
N THR A 109 28.01 21.05 -3.69
CA THR A 109 27.72 21.54 -2.34
C THR A 109 28.79 21.08 -1.36
N TRP A 110 29.13 19.78 -1.38
CA TRP A 110 30.13 19.22 -0.50
C TRP A 110 31.52 19.83 -0.69
N ARG A 111 31.92 20.12 -1.94
CA ARG A 111 33.27 20.62 -2.27
C ARG A 111 33.45 22.11 -2.08
N TYR A 112 32.40 22.90 -2.32
CA TYR A 112 32.54 24.35 -2.49
C TYR A 112 31.67 25.18 -1.55
N ARG A 113 30.59 24.62 -0.99
CA ARG A 113 29.73 25.36 -0.05
C ARG A 113 30.11 25.10 1.40
N PHE A 114 30.41 23.86 1.75
CA PHE A 114 30.76 23.49 3.13
C PHE A 114 32.25 23.67 3.38
N ASP A 115 32.58 24.38 4.47
CA ASP A 115 33.96 24.44 4.95
C ASP A 115 34.42 23.04 5.43
N ALA A 116 35.73 22.83 5.51
CA ALA A 116 36.31 21.53 5.91
C ALA A 116 35.80 21.06 7.29
N ASP A 117 35.54 22.06 8.11
CA ASP A 117 35.25 22.05 9.52
C ASP A 117 33.77 21.61 9.73
N LEU A 118 32.86 21.96 8.80
CA LEU A 118 31.46 21.56 8.72
C LEU A 118 31.34 20.19 8.06
N CYS A 119 32.16 19.93 7.04
CA CYS A 119 32.29 18.59 6.47
C CYS A 119 32.66 17.56 7.56
N GLU A 120 33.64 17.88 8.42
CA GLU A 120 34.03 17.02 9.54
C GLU A 120 32.87 16.81 10.52
N LEU A 121 32.19 17.89 10.93
CA LEU A 121 31.01 17.81 11.80
C LEU A 121 29.96 16.86 11.23
N ILE A 122 29.59 17.01 9.96
CA ILE A 122 28.57 16.20 9.29
C ILE A 122 28.97 14.72 9.25
N VAL A 123 30.25 14.43 8.96
CA VAL A 123 30.76 13.04 8.93
C VAL A 123 30.72 12.41 10.32
N VAL A 124 31.21 13.13 11.34
CA VAL A 124 31.25 12.64 12.73
C VAL A 124 29.85 12.43 13.26
N ALA A 125 28.98 13.44 13.14
CA ALA A 125 27.60 13.34 13.56
C ALA A 125 26.88 12.23 12.79
N GLY A 126 26.96 12.20 11.45
CA GLY A 126 26.32 11.16 10.63
C GLY A 126 26.71 9.73 11.00
N LYS A 127 27.99 9.47 11.28
CA LYS A 127 28.45 8.15 11.71
C LYS A 127 27.98 7.78 13.11
N ALA A 128 27.97 8.74 14.04
CA ALA A 128 27.45 8.52 15.38
C ALA A 128 25.92 8.32 15.36
N LEU A 129 25.18 9.09 14.54
CA LEU A 129 23.76 8.90 14.26
C LEU A 129 23.47 7.48 13.76
N ARG A 130 24.31 6.94 12.86
CA ARG A 130 24.18 5.54 12.41
C ARG A 130 24.28 4.56 13.57
N GLN A 131 25.22 4.78 14.48
CA GLN A 131 25.44 3.88 15.61
C GLN A 131 24.23 3.89 16.54
N GLU A 132 23.74 5.07 16.93
CA GLU A 132 22.50 5.22 17.72
C GLU A 132 21.32 4.54 17.01
N ALA A 133 21.14 4.80 15.72
CA ALA A 133 20.06 4.20 14.95
C ALA A 133 20.13 2.65 14.88
N ILE A 134 21.34 2.06 14.93
CA ILE A 134 21.50 0.60 14.99
C ILE A 134 21.21 0.07 16.38
N GLU A 135 21.73 0.73 17.43
CA GLU A 135 21.53 0.33 18.82
C GLU A 135 20.05 0.34 19.21
N HIS A 136 19.30 1.31 18.69
CA HIS A 136 17.85 1.43 18.88
C HIS A 136 17.03 0.63 17.85
N GLY A 137 17.68 -0.06 16.90
CA GLY A 137 17.02 -0.93 15.92
C GLY A 137 16.19 -0.21 14.85
N VAL A 138 16.48 1.08 14.62
CA VAL A 138 15.98 1.91 13.50
C VAL A 138 16.62 1.49 12.18
N ILE A 139 17.91 1.16 12.19
CA ILE A 139 18.65 0.56 11.07
C ILE A 139 19.03 -0.86 11.46
N ARG A 140 18.89 -1.87 10.57
CA ARG A 140 19.58 -3.14 10.80
C ARG A 140 21.01 -3.04 10.29
N ASP A 141 21.95 -3.53 11.09
CA ASP A 141 23.32 -3.70 10.61
C ASP A 141 23.38 -4.93 9.71
N ASP A 142 23.03 -4.77 8.43
CA ASP A 142 22.98 -5.87 7.46
C ASP A 142 24.38 -6.54 7.26
N ARG A 143 25.46 -5.96 7.82
CA ARG A 143 26.80 -6.57 7.90
C ARG A 143 26.87 -7.75 8.88
N ALA A 144 26.02 -7.80 9.91
CA ALA A 144 25.92 -8.94 10.84
C ALA A 144 25.06 -10.07 10.26
N ASP A 145 24.05 -9.72 9.46
CA ASP A 145 23.12 -10.68 8.84
C ASP A 145 23.70 -11.33 7.56
N ALA A 146 24.76 -10.77 6.97
CA ALA A 146 25.45 -11.37 5.83
C ALA A 146 26.08 -12.75 6.12
N GLU A 147 26.26 -13.14 7.39
CA GLU A 147 26.73 -14.47 7.77
C GLU A 147 25.59 -15.50 7.99
N VAL A 148 24.32 -15.07 8.08
CA VAL A 148 23.18 -15.96 8.33
C VAL A 148 21.98 -15.56 7.48
N GLY A 149 21.98 -15.94 6.20
CA GLY A 149 20.75 -15.84 5.42
C GLY A 149 20.98 -16.03 3.94
N THR A 150 20.65 -17.22 3.45
CA THR A 150 20.41 -17.49 2.03
C THR A 150 19.65 -16.34 1.38
N SER A 151 20.32 -15.62 0.50
CA SER A 151 19.72 -14.73 -0.49
C SER A 151 18.72 -15.55 -1.31
N HIS A 152 17.45 -15.51 -0.93
CA HIS A 152 16.40 -15.79 -1.88
C HIS A 152 16.33 -14.56 -2.78
N GLU A 153 17.08 -14.61 -3.89
CA GLU A 153 16.79 -13.79 -5.06
C GLU A 153 15.35 -14.07 -5.45
N PHE A 154 14.43 -13.18 -5.08
CA PHE A 154 13.10 -13.18 -5.64
C PHE A 154 13.23 -12.64 -7.05
N GLU A 155 13.36 -13.56 -8.01
CA GLU A 155 13.41 -13.25 -9.43
C GLU A 155 12.31 -12.25 -9.78
N THR A 156 12.72 -11.08 -10.29
CA THR A 156 11.89 -10.08 -10.97
C THR A 156 11.38 -10.60 -12.33
N GLY A 157 10.88 -11.84 -12.33
CA GLY A 157 10.27 -12.47 -13.48
C GLY A 157 8.81 -12.03 -13.63
N GLU A 158 8.36 -11.93 -14.88
CA GLU A 158 6.93 -11.85 -15.21
C GLU A 158 6.13 -12.83 -14.35
N ILE A 159 5.01 -12.38 -13.78
CA ILE A 159 4.08 -13.23 -13.03
C ILE A 159 3.76 -14.43 -13.95
N PRO A 160 4.15 -15.67 -13.59
CA PRO A 160 3.92 -16.81 -14.45
C PRO A 160 2.43 -16.93 -14.74
N ASP A 161 2.05 -17.17 -16.01
CA ASP A 161 0.65 -17.38 -16.43
C ASP A 161 -0.08 -18.45 -15.59
N ASN A 162 0.67 -19.33 -14.89
CA ASN A 162 0.14 -20.31 -13.95
C ASN A 162 1.04 -20.47 -12.72
N LEU A 163 0.46 -20.36 -11.52
CA LEU A 163 1.15 -20.71 -10.27
C LEU A 163 1.37 -22.23 -10.17
N SER A 164 2.50 -22.64 -9.59
CA SER A 164 2.75 -24.05 -9.28
C SER A 164 1.76 -24.56 -8.22
N GLU A 165 1.40 -25.85 -8.29
CA GLU A 165 0.49 -26.46 -7.30
C GLU A 165 1.02 -26.36 -5.87
N ALA A 166 2.35 -26.38 -5.69
CA ALA A 166 2.98 -26.20 -4.39
C ALA A 166 2.75 -24.78 -3.85
N LYS A 167 2.92 -23.76 -4.71
CA LYS A 167 2.69 -22.36 -4.32
C LYS A 167 1.21 -22.10 -4.03
N ILE A 168 0.30 -22.65 -4.84
CA ILE A 168 -1.14 -22.56 -4.58
C ILE A 168 -1.48 -23.15 -3.19
N ARG A 169 -0.93 -24.32 -2.84
CA ARG A 169 -1.16 -24.93 -1.52
C ARG A 169 -0.63 -24.08 -0.37
N GLU A 170 0.56 -23.50 -0.53
CA GLU A 170 1.13 -22.60 0.46
C GLU A 170 0.25 -21.36 0.66
N THR A 171 -0.12 -20.68 -0.42
CA THR A 171 -0.98 -19.49 -0.40
C THR A 171 -2.35 -19.79 0.23
N VAL A 172 -2.97 -20.92 -0.13
CA VAL A 172 -4.27 -21.31 0.44
C VAL A 172 -4.16 -21.65 1.92
N ARG A 173 -3.05 -22.23 2.40
CA ARG A 173 -2.82 -22.47 3.83
C ARG A 173 -2.70 -21.17 4.61
N ALA A 174 -1.96 -20.19 4.09
CA ALA A 174 -1.87 -18.86 4.70
C ALA A 174 -3.25 -18.17 4.74
N ALA A 175 -4.00 -18.23 3.63
CA ALA A 175 -5.34 -17.66 3.55
C ALA A 175 -6.31 -18.31 4.56
N ARG A 176 -6.20 -19.61 4.78
CA ARG A 176 -6.99 -20.33 5.78
C ARG A 176 -6.72 -19.85 7.21
N GLN A 177 -5.48 -19.48 7.52
CA GLN A 177 -5.09 -19.02 8.85
C GLN A 177 -5.45 -17.55 9.09
N HIS A 178 -5.24 -16.69 8.09
CA HIS A 178 -5.28 -15.24 8.30
C HIS A 178 -6.45 -14.53 7.59
N VAL A 179 -6.99 -15.11 6.51
CA VAL A 179 -7.98 -14.45 5.64
C VAL A 179 -9.38 -15.02 5.84
N PHE A 180 -9.58 -16.33 5.68
CA PHE A 180 -10.92 -16.94 5.70
C PHE A 180 -11.69 -16.71 7.01
N PRO A 181 -11.06 -16.76 8.20
CA PRO A 181 -11.78 -16.51 9.46
C PRO A 181 -12.40 -15.11 9.58
N ALA A 182 -11.94 -14.15 8.77
CA ALA A 182 -12.49 -12.80 8.76
C ALA A 182 -13.83 -12.70 8.02
N PHE A 183 -14.20 -13.72 7.24
CA PHE A 183 -15.45 -13.73 6.49
C PHE A 183 -16.46 -14.69 7.13
N ASP A 184 -17.56 -14.14 7.61
CA ASP A 184 -18.75 -14.90 8.05
C ASP A 184 -19.87 -14.70 7.03
N THR A 185 -20.41 -15.79 6.48
CA THR A 185 -21.51 -15.70 5.51
C THR A 185 -22.90 -15.82 6.14
N GLY A 186 -22.99 -15.96 7.47
CA GLY A 186 -24.25 -16.13 8.18
C GLY A 186 -25.02 -17.39 7.74
N ARG A 187 -24.33 -18.38 7.16
CA ARG A 187 -24.94 -19.62 6.66
C ARG A 187 -25.45 -20.46 7.83
N ALA A 188 -26.59 -21.11 7.61
CA ALA A 188 -27.28 -21.90 8.63
C ALA A 188 -26.36 -22.94 9.26
N SER A 189 -26.52 -23.19 10.57
CA SER A 189 -25.70 -24.14 11.33
C SER A 189 -25.75 -25.58 10.82
N ASN A 190 -26.79 -25.95 10.07
CA ASN A 190 -26.93 -27.24 9.40
C ASN A 190 -26.35 -27.29 7.98
N ALA A 191 -25.59 -26.27 7.57
CA ALA A 191 -24.93 -26.24 6.27
C ALA A 191 -23.95 -27.43 6.13
N ARG A 192 -24.09 -28.18 5.04
CA ARG A 192 -23.24 -29.36 4.76
C ARG A 192 -21.75 -29.04 4.65
N TYR A 193 -21.41 -27.88 4.10
CA TYR A 193 -20.04 -27.42 3.89
C TYR A 193 -19.81 -26.14 4.69
N SER A 194 -18.73 -26.06 5.45
CA SER A 194 -18.33 -24.84 6.16
C SER A 194 -17.99 -23.70 5.19
N ASP A 195 -17.92 -22.48 5.69
CA ASP A 195 -17.49 -21.32 4.90
C ASP A 195 -16.02 -21.42 4.51
N GLU A 196 -15.18 -21.92 5.42
CA GLU A 196 -13.79 -22.26 5.15
C GLU A 196 -13.65 -23.17 3.92
N CYS A 197 -14.48 -24.21 3.82
CA CYS A 197 -14.50 -25.11 2.66
C CYS A 197 -14.86 -24.37 1.35
N ILE A 198 -15.84 -23.46 1.39
CA ILE A 198 -16.21 -22.64 0.23
C ILE A 198 -15.06 -21.70 -0.17
N PHE A 199 -14.45 -21.01 0.78
CA PHE A 199 -13.35 -20.07 0.51
C PHE A 199 -12.08 -20.76 0.03
N LEU A 200 -11.81 -21.96 0.55
CA LEU A 200 -10.68 -22.77 0.14
C LEU A 200 -10.84 -23.21 -1.32
N MET A 201 -12.06 -23.61 -1.73
CA MET A 201 -12.38 -23.87 -3.14
C MET A 201 -12.28 -22.60 -3.99
N GLN A 202 -12.88 -21.49 -3.56
CA GLN A 202 -12.86 -20.21 -4.30
C GLN A 202 -11.43 -19.71 -4.53
N SER A 203 -10.58 -19.76 -3.49
CA SER A 203 -9.17 -19.34 -3.57
C SER A 203 -8.38 -20.22 -4.53
N TYR A 204 -8.62 -21.54 -4.50
CA TYR A 204 -7.99 -22.45 -5.44
C TYR A 204 -8.41 -22.14 -6.89
N LEU A 205 -9.70 -21.93 -7.15
CA LEU A 205 -10.20 -21.62 -8.50
C LEU A 205 -9.56 -20.34 -9.07
N SER A 206 -9.48 -19.30 -8.23
CA SER A 206 -8.86 -18.03 -8.58
C SER A 206 -7.36 -18.18 -8.88
N LEU A 207 -6.61 -18.89 -8.03
CA LEU A 207 -5.16 -19.06 -8.20
C LEU A 207 -4.79 -20.04 -9.33
N ALA A 208 -5.64 -21.02 -9.60
CA ALA A 208 -5.42 -22.01 -10.66
C ALA A 208 -5.97 -21.56 -12.02
N ASN A 209 -6.48 -20.33 -12.12
CA ASN A 209 -7.09 -19.71 -13.29
C ASN A 209 -8.08 -20.63 -14.03
N CYS A 210 -9.03 -21.22 -13.30
CA CYS A 210 -9.94 -22.23 -13.87
C CYS A 210 -11.40 -22.02 -13.48
N GLY A 211 -12.30 -22.25 -14.44
CA GLY A 211 -13.75 -22.18 -14.20
C GLY A 211 -14.26 -23.28 -13.27
N THR A 212 -15.39 -23.03 -12.60
CA THR A 212 -15.90 -23.82 -11.46
C THR A 212 -15.97 -25.32 -11.73
N ALA A 213 -16.44 -25.77 -12.91
CA ALA A 213 -16.58 -27.20 -13.21
C ALA A 213 -15.22 -27.93 -13.40
N GLN A 214 -14.27 -27.30 -14.10
CA GLN A 214 -12.92 -27.85 -14.27
C GLN A 214 -12.14 -27.79 -12.96
N GLY A 215 -12.25 -26.66 -12.26
CA GLY A 215 -11.59 -26.46 -11.00
C GLY A 215 -12.14 -27.31 -9.86
N THR A 216 -13.43 -27.67 -9.84
CA THR A 216 -13.97 -28.66 -8.87
C THR A 216 -13.25 -30.00 -8.98
N LYS A 217 -12.98 -30.47 -10.22
CA LYS A 217 -12.30 -31.75 -10.45
C LYS A 217 -10.82 -31.71 -10.05
N ARG A 218 -10.14 -30.58 -10.30
CA ARG A 218 -8.74 -30.38 -9.89
C ARG A 218 -8.63 -30.21 -8.37
N PHE A 219 -9.52 -29.41 -7.79
CA PHE A 219 -9.62 -29.18 -6.36
C PHE A 219 -9.88 -30.48 -5.58
N ALA A 220 -10.78 -31.35 -6.07
CA ALA A 220 -11.06 -32.66 -5.46
C ALA A 220 -9.86 -33.61 -5.40
N ARG A 221 -8.76 -33.33 -6.12
CA ARG A 221 -7.49 -34.09 -6.00
C ARG A 221 -6.63 -33.60 -4.83
N MET A 222 -6.89 -32.40 -4.33
CA MET A 222 -6.14 -31.73 -3.27
C MET A 222 -6.92 -31.64 -1.95
N SER A 223 -8.24 -31.71 -1.99
CA SER A 223 -9.13 -31.80 -0.85
C SER A 223 -9.63 -33.22 -0.63
N ARG A 224 -10.25 -33.49 0.53
CA ARG A 224 -11.00 -34.74 0.72
C ARG A 224 -12.28 -34.70 -0.11
N ARG A 225 -12.65 -35.85 -0.67
CA ARG A 225 -13.74 -35.96 -1.64
C ARG A 225 -15.12 -35.65 -1.03
N ASP A 226 -15.31 -36.00 0.22
CA ASP A 226 -16.49 -35.72 1.04
C ASP A 226 -16.61 -34.25 1.44
N GLU A 227 -15.48 -33.53 1.49
CA GLU A 227 -15.37 -32.12 1.83
C GLU A 227 -15.41 -31.19 0.60
N THR A 228 -15.64 -31.71 -0.63
CA THR A 228 -15.68 -30.87 -1.85
C THR A 228 -17.12 -30.49 -2.24
N PRO A 229 -17.47 -29.20 -2.31
CA PRO A 229 -18.78 -28.75 -2.77
C PRO A 229 -18.97 -29.02 -4.27
N HIS A 230 -20.22 -29.31 -4.67
CA HIS A 230 -20.58 -29.27 -6.09
C HIS A 230 -20.52 -27.82 -6.61
N SER A 231 -20.30 -27.64 -7.92
CA SER A 231 -20.19 -26.31 -8.54
C SER A 231 -21.36 -25.39 -8.22
N ASP A 232 -22.58 -25.92 -8.23
CA ASP A 232 -23.80 -25.15 -7.95
C ASP A 232 -23.93 -24.78 -6.47
N THR A 233 -23.49 -25.67 -5.58
CA THR A 233 -23.45 -25.43 -4.13
C THR A 233 -22.44 -24.32 -3.82
N HIS A 234 -21.25 -24.40 -4.42
CA HIS A 234 -20.22 -23.37 -4.33
C HIS A 234 -20.73 -22.03 -4.88
N LEU A 235 -21.26 -22.01 -6.11
CA LEU A 235 -21.78 -20.79 -6.73
C LEU A 235 -22.91 -20.16 -5.89
N ARG A 236 -23.81 -20.98 -5.33
CA ARG A 236 -24.87 -20.51 -4.45
C ARG A 236 -24.31 -19.92 -3.15
N ALA A 237 -23.27 -20.51 -2.58
CA ALA A 237 -22.63 -20.00 -1.37
C ALA A 237 -21.93 -18.65 -1.64
N ILE A 238 -21.15 -18.54 -2.72
CA ILE A 238 -20.51 -17.28 -3.13
C ILE A 238 -21.55 -16.18 -3.40
N LYS A 239 -22.67 -16.51 -4.06
CA LYS A 239 -23.79 -15.56 -4.28
C LYS A 239 -24.46 -15.09 -2.99
N LYS A 240 -24.31 -15.83 -1.89
CA LYS A 240 -24.84 -15.44 -0.58
C LYS A 240 -23.88 -14.55 0.22
N LEU A 241 -22.59 -14.55 -0.12
CA LEU A 241 -21.59 -13.69 0.51
C LEU A 241 -21.99 -12.21 0.45
N GLY A 242 -22.53 -11.79 -0.69
CA GLY A 242 -23.01 -10.43 -0.90
C GLY A 242 -24.46 -10.19 -0.44
N LYS A 243 -24.95 -10.94 0.55
CA LYS A 243 -26.29 -10.71 1.13
C LYS A 243 -26.12 -10.21 2.57
N PRO A 244 -26.54 -8.96 2.87
CA PRO A 244 -26.40 -8.39 4.21
C PRO A 244 -27.09 -9.24 5.27
N THR A 245 -26.44 -9.45 6.41
CA THR A 245 -26.95 -10.28 7.50
C THR A 245 -28.21 -9.65 8.12
N GLY A 246 -29.16 -10.48 8.58
CA GLY A 246 -30.37 -10.02 9.30
C GLY A 246 -31.56 -9.57 8.45
N CYS A 247 -31.46 -9.60 7.12
CA CYS A 247 -32.61 -9.35 6.24
C CYS A 247 -33.31 -10.65 5.83
N GLN A 248 -34.47 -10.92 6.41
CA GLN A 248 -35.45 -11.79 5.78
C GLN A 248 -36.26 -10.94 4.81
N SER A 249 -36.01 -11.09 3.51
CA SER A 249 -36.78 -10.35 2.51
C SER A 249 -38.27 -10.59 2.73
N THR A 250 -39.01 -9.55 3.07
CA THR A 250 -40.45 -9.66 3.36
C THR A 250 -41.26 -9.54 2.07
N LEU A 251 -42.45 -10.16 2.01
CA LEU A 251 -43.35 -10.02 0.85
C LEU A 251 -43.69 -8.55 0.52
N THR A 252 -43.54 -7.65 1.48
CA THR A 252 -43.78 -6.21 1.36
C THR A 252 -42.71 -5.52 0.50
N GLU A 253 -41.46 -5.99 0.52
CA GLU A 253 -40.38 -5.53 -0.38
C GLU A 253 -40.70 -5.82 -1.86
N TYR A 254 -41.63 -6.75 -2.11
CA TYR A 254 -42.12 -7.13 -3.43
C TYR A 254 -43.46 -6.46 -3.83
N ARG A 255 -44.07 -5.63 -2.95
CA ARG A 255 -45.39 -5.01 -3.22
C ARG A 255 -45.32 -3.65 -3.92
N GLY A 256 -44.17 -2.97 -3.87
CA GLY A 256 -43.98 -1.63 -4.49
C GLY A 256 -42.91 -1.58 -5.57
N THR A 257 -42.15 -2.66 -5.74
CA THR A 257 -41.08 -2.74 -6.73
C THR A 257 -41.57 -3.61 -7.88
N GLY A 258 -41.84 -2.98 -9.03
CA GLY A 258 -41.78 -3.71 -10.30
C GLY A 258 -40.42 -4.42 -10.42
N ARG A 259 -40.23 -5.25 -11.45
CA ARG A 259 -38.90 -5.86 -11.72
C ARG A 259 -37.72 -4.86 -11.63
N LYS A 260 -38.00 -3.56 -11.82
CA LYS A 260 -37.15 -2.36 -11.73
C LYS A 260 -36.25 -2.13 -10.50
N TYR A 261 -36.53 -2.65 -9.31
CA TYR A 261 -35.70 -2.35 -8.11
C TYR A 261 -35.12 -3.60 -7.42
N ARG A 262 -34.93 -4.70 -8.17
CA ARG A 262 -34.44 -5.99 -7.66
C ARG A 262 -32.92 -6.08 -7.49
N THR A 263 -32.24 -4.98 -7.23
CA THR A 263 -30.84 -5.02 -6.80
C THR A 263 -30.78 -4.61 -5.34
N GLU A 264 -30.29 -5.52 -4.49
CA GLU A 264 -29.79 -5.11 -3.17
C GLU A 264 -28.90 -3.87 -3.38
N PRO A 265 -29.06 -2.78 -2.61
CA PRO A 265 -28.25 -1.60 -2.78
C PRO A 265 -26.78 -2.01 -2.77
N TRP A 266 -26.09 -1.81 -3.89
CA TRP A 266 -24.72 -2.28 -4.09
C TRP A 266 -23.77 -1.74 -3.01
N GLN A 267 -24.08 -0.57 -2.47
CA GLN A 267 -23.40 0.03 -1.32
C GLN A 267 -23.47 -0.87 -0.10
N ARG A 268 -24.65 -1.40 0.22
CA ARG A 268 -24.87 -2.28 1.37
C ARG A 268 -24.15 -3.62 1.19
N VAL A 269 -24.18 -4.16 -0.02
CA VAL A 269 -23.41 -5.38 -0.35
C VAL A 269 -21.92 -5.12 -0.20
N SER A 270 -21.44 -3.95 -0.62
CA SER A 270 -20.06 -3.55 -0.41
C SER A 270 -19.74 -3.47 1.07
N GLU A 271 -20.50 -2.69 1.85
CA GLU A 271 -20.30 -2.50 3.29
C GLU A 271 -20.17 -3.81 4.06
N GLU A 272 -21.06 -4.79 3.81
CA GLU A 272 -21.00 -6.10 4.48
C GLU A 272 -19.68 -6.84 4.18
N LEU A 273 -19.16 -6.73 2.96
CA LEU A 273 -17.90 -7.38 2.57
C LEU A 273 -16.66 -6.64 3.05
N GLN A 274 -16.78 -5.32 3.27
CA GLN A 274 -15.64 -4.48 3.65
C GLN A 274 -15.10 -4.81 5.01
N ASP A 275 -15.94 -5.17 5.98
CA ASP A 275 -15.50 -5.50 7.33
C ASP A 275 -14.62 -6.77 7.32
N GLY A 276 -15.07 -7.81 6.60
CA GLY A 276 -14.29 -9.04 6.44
C GLY A 276 -12.99 -8.81 5.66
N PHE A 277 -13.05 -8.04 4.57
CA PHE A 277 -11.86 -7.65 3.81
C PHE A 277 -10.87 -6.85 4.67
N SER A 278 -11.37 -5.87 5.45
CA SER A 278 -10.54 -5.00 6.27
C SER A 278 -9.82 -5.77 7.36
N THR A 279 -10.55 -6.68 8.03
CA THR A 279 -10.02 -7.58 9.05
C THR A 279 -8.99 -8.55 8.47
N ALA A 280 -9.26 -9.15 7.31
CA ALA A 280 -8.31 -10.05 6.65
C ALA A 280 -6.98 -9.39 6.28
N VAL A 281 -7.03 -8.15 5.76
CA VAL A 281 -5.83 -7.36 5.47
C VAL A 281 -5.10 -7.01 6.76
N GLY A 282 -5.81 -6.63 7.82
CA GLY A 282 -5.23 -6.39 9.15
C GLY A 282 -4.46 -7.60 9.67
N ASN A 283 -5.07 -8.79 9.64
CA ASN A 283 -4.42 -10.04 10.03
C ASN A 283 -3.17 -10.33 9.19
N THR A 284 -3.21 -10.05 7.89
CA THR A 284 -2.07 -10.24 6.99
C THR A 284 -0.93 -9.30 7.35
N ILE A 285 -1.23 -8.03 7.61
CA ILE A 285 -0.27 -7.01 8.04
C ILE A 285 0.34 -7.37 9.39
N ASP A 286 -0.48 -7.77 10.36
CA ASP A 286 0.01 -8.17 11.69
C ASP A 286 0.90 -9.40 11.64
N THR A 287 0.61 -10.34 10.73
CA THR A 287 1.45 -11.53 10.53
C THR A 287 2.84 -11.18 10.00
N ILE A 288 2.93 -10.18 9.11
CA ILE A 288 4.23 -9.76 8.54
C ILE A 288 4.91 -8.69 9.39
N ARG A 289 4.21 -8.02 10.31
CA ARG A 289 4.72 -6.93 11.16
C ARG A 289 6.06 -7.28 11.82
N ASP A 290 6.16 -8.45 12.43
CA ASP A 290 7.36 -8.90 13.16
C ASP A 290 8.58 -9.09 12.25
N THR A 291 8.35 -9.27 10.93
CA THR A 291 9.43 -9.36 9.95
C THR A 291 10.06 -7.99 9.62
N LYS A 292 9.41 -6.89 10.04
CA LYS A 292 9.70 -5.50 9.65
C LYS A 292 9.96 -5.38 8.13
N PRO A 293 8.97 -5.76 7.28
CA PRO A 293 9.17 -5.91 5.85
C PRO A 293 9.29 -4.55 5.16
N PHE A 294 8.65 -3.52 5.72
CA PHE A 294 8.76 -2.14 5.28
C PHE A 294 9.66 -1.41 6.27
N ARG A 295 10.92 -1.20 5.89
CA ARG A 295 11.85 -0.35 6.64
C ARG A 295 11.87 1.08 6.14
N GLU A 296 11.02 1.37 5.18
CA GLU A 296 11.11 2.54 4.35
C GLU A 296 9.67 2.93 3.97
N PRO A 297 9.28 4.22 4.05
CA PRO A 297 7.96 4.65 3.62
C PRO A 297 7.65 4.16 2.22
N VAL A 298 6.53 3.48 2.10
CA VAL A 298 6.08 2.89 0.84
C VAL A 298 5.18 3.85 0.08
N VAL A 299 5.19 3.73 -1.24
CA VAL A 299 4.23 4.45 -2.09
C VAL A 299 2.92 3.67 -2.10
N ALA A 300 1.82 4.32 -1.77
CA ALA A 300 0.49 3.76 -1.99
C ALA A 300 -0.11 4.37 -3.26
N ALA A 301 -0.50 3.53 -4.21
CA ALA A 301 -1.18 3.95 -5.42
C ALA A 301 -2.68 3.71 -5.31
N ILE A 302 -3.45 4.61 -5.90
CA ILE A 302 -4.88 4.41 -6.13
C ILE A 302 -5.09 4.23 -7.63
N ASP A 303 -5.58 3.06 -8.02
CA ASP A 303 -5.91 2.75 -9.41
C ASP A 303 -7.37 2.29 -9.55
N ILE A 304 -7.92 2.40 -10.77
CA ILE A 304 -9.27 1.96 -11.11
C ILE A 304 -9.17 0.77 -12.06
N THR A 305 -9.72 -0.36 -11.64
CA THR A 305 -9.77 -1.58 -12.43
C THR A 305 -11.18 -1.83 -12.96
N ASP A 306 -11.26 -2.20 -14.24
CA ASP A 306 -12.51 -2.51 -14.93
C ASP A 306 -12.67 -4.03 -15.09
N THR A 307 -13.84 -4.56 -14.77
CA THR A 307 -14.24 -5.94 -15.08
C THR A 307 -15.36 -5.93 -16.11
N ALA A 308 -15.09 -6.46 -17.30
CA ALA A 308 -16.03 -6.45 -18.41
C ALA A 308 -17.36 -7.15 -18.07
N PHE A 309 -18.47 -6.51 -18.43
CA PHE A 309 -19.80 -7.06 -18.33
C PHE A 309 -20.43 -7.13 -19.73
N TYR A 310 -20.65 -8.33 -20.23
CA TYR A 310 -21.08 -8.54 -21.62
C TYR A 310 -22.59 -8.47 -21.89
N PRO A 311 -23.52 -8.73 -20.96
CA PRO A 311 -24.95 -8.60 -21.24
C PRO A 311 -25.36 -7.18 -21.64
N SER A 312 -26.23 -7.02 -22.65
CA SER A 312 -26.69 -5.70 -23.12
C SER A 312 -27.62 -5.03 -22.10
N PRO A 313 -27.53 -3.69 -21.90
CA PRO A 313 -28.49 -2.93 -21.11
C PRO A 313 -29.81 -2.68 -21.82
N TRP A 314 -29.89 -2.92 -23.14
CA TRP A 314 -31.06 -2.59 -23.94
C TRP A 314 -32.02 -3.78 -24.07
N GLU A 315 -33.31 -3.50 -23.87
CA GLU A 315 -34.41 -4.36 -24.30
C GLU A 315 -34.73 -4.07 -25.77
N ASP A 316 -34.85 -2.78 -26.10
CA ASP A 316 -34.88 -2.26 -27.46
C ASP A 316 -33.88 -1.10 -27.59
N TYR A 317 -32.87 -1.27 -28.44
CA TYR A 317 -31.84 -0.26 -28.65
C TYR A 317 -32.32 0.92 -29.50
N ASP A 318 -33.16 0.66 -30.50
CA ASP A 318 -33.60 1.67 -31.47
C ASP A 318 -34.63 2.60 -30.84
N GLU A 319 -35.47 2.08 -29.94
CA GLU A 319 -36.43 2.85 -29.15
C GLU A 319 -35.83 3.44 -27.86
N GLY A 320 -34.56 3.13 -27.54
CA GLY A 320 -33.90 3.60 -26.32
C GLY A 320 -34.50 3.02 -25.03
N ILE A 321 -35.06 1.80 -25.09
CA ILE A 321 -35.67 1.12 -23.95
C ILE A 321 -34.63 0.25 -23.26
N ALA A 322 -34.16 0.72 -22.10
CA ALA A 322 -33.27 -0.06 -21.23
C ALA A 322 -34.03 -1.20 -20.53
N ARG A 323 -33.31 -2.27 -20.22
CA ARG A 323 -33.83 -3.42 -19.46
C ARG A 323 -34.03 -3.03 -18.01
N ASP A 324 -35.25 -3.20 -17.54
CA ASP A 324 -35.62 -3.03 -16.13
C ASP A 324 -34.85 -3.94 -15.16
N ASP A 325 -34.29 -5.06 -15.64
CA ASP A 325 -33.53 -6.02 -14.83
C ASP A 325 -32.00 -5.89 -14.99
N PHE A 326 -31.53 -4.82 -15.66
CA PHE A 326 -30.10 -4.60 -15.82
C PHE A 326 -29.43 -4.30 -14.46
N PRO A 327 -28.25 -4.88 -14.16
CA PRO A 327 -27.63 -4.66 -12.86
C PRO A 327 -27.20 -3.19 -12.67
N ALA A 328 -27.81 -2.53 -11.69
CA ALA A 328 -27.50 -1.16 -11.30
C ALA A 328 -26.01 -0.84 -11.01
N PRO A 329 -25.13 -1.76 -10.55
CA PRO A 329 -23.72 -1.45 -10.32
C PRO A 329 -22.83 -1.49 -11.58
N VAL A 330 -23.38 -1.81 -12.76
CA VAL A 330 -22.60 -1.84 -14.01
C VAL A 330 -22.51 -0.43 -14.58
N ASN A 331 -21.28 0.03 -14.86
CA ASN A 331 -21.01 1.33 -15.43
C ASN A 331 -20.75 1.25 -16.94
N GLY A 332 -21.01 2.34 -17.66
CA GLY A 332 -20.46 2.59 -18.99
C GLY A 332 -18.96 2.86 -18.90
N LEU A 333 -18.15 2.09 -19.62
CA LEU A 333 -16.69 2.28 -19.62
C LEU A 333 -16.28 3.37 -20.63
N LYS A 334 -15.03 3.83 -20.53
CA LYS A 334 -14.48 4.89 -21.40
C LYS A 334 -14.64 4.58 -22.90
N GLU A 335 -14.49 3.31 -23.26
CA GLU A 335 -14.71 2.87 -24.63
C GLU A 335 -16.20 2.71 -24.92
N ARG A 336 -16.66 3.36 -25.98
CA ARG A 336 -18.07 3.37 -26.38
C ARG A 336 -18.62 1.95 -26.52
N GLY A 337 -19.74 1.69 -25.86
CA GLY A 337 -20.42 0.39 -25.89
C GLY A 337 -19.82 -0.67 -24.96
N LYS A 338 -18.64 -0.42 -24.37
CA LYS A 338 -18.12 -1.26 -23.28
C LYS A 338 -18.80 -0.87 -21.97
N ARG A 339 -19.00 -1.88 -21.14
CA ARG A 339 -19.64 -1.76 -19.83
C ARG A 339 -19.01 -2.77 -18.89
N GLY A 340 -19.01 -2.47 -17.61
CA GLY A 340 -18.32 -3.27 -16.63
C GLY A 340 -18.53 -2.80 -15.22
N TYR A 341 -18.14 -3.65 -14.27
CA TYR A 341 -17.96 -3.23 -12.89
C TYR A 341 -16.64 -2.49 -12.79
N GLN A 342 -16.62 -1.41 -12.03
CA GLN A 342 -15.40 -0.66 -11.74
C GLN A 342 -15.16 -0.66 -10.24
N PHE A 343 -13.90 -0.82 -9.86
CA PHE A 343 -13.50 -0.70 -8.48
C PHE A 343 -12.15 0.01 -8.40
N SER A 344 -12.02 0.87 -7.40
CA SER A 344 -10.75 1.46 -7.03
C SER A 344 -10.01 0.51 -6.09
N THR A 345 -8.70 0.41 -6.25
CA THR A 345 -7.83 -0.25 -5.28
C THR A 345 -6.85 0.74 -4.69
N LEU A 346 -6.65 0.72 -3.38
CA LEU A 346 -5.52 1.34 -2.71
C LEU A 346 -4.48 0.24 -2.49
N THR A 347 -3.33 0.34 -3.13
CA THR A 347 -2.33 -0.72 -3.16
C THR A 347 -0.96 -0.17 -2.79
N ILE A 348 -0.24 -0.85 -1.90
CA ILE A 348 1.19 -0.57 -1.69
C ILE A 348 1.94 -0.99 -2.95
N VAL A 349 2.74 -0.08 -3.49
CA VAL A 349 3.59 -0.28 -4.67
C VAL A 349 5.06 -0.17 -4.24
N GLY A 350 5.85 -1.17 -4.58
CA GLY A 350 7.28 -1.30 -4.25
C GLY A 350 7.85 -2.58 -4.86
N ASP A 351 9.07 -2.97 -4.49
CA ASP A 351 9.77 -4.16 -5.02
C ASP A 351 8.97 -5.46 -4.78
N ASN A 352 8.10 -5.79 -5.74
CA ASN A 352 7.33 -7.03 -5.86
C ASN A 352 6.31 -7.34 -4.74
N ILE A 353 5.81 -6.33 -4.00
CA ILE A 353 4.75 -6.53 -3.00
C ILE A 353 3.48 -5.75 -3.40
N PRO A 354 2.59 -6.31 -4.25
CA PRO A 354 1.26 -5.73 -4.44
C PRO A 354 0.37 -6.07 -3.24
N LEU A 355 0.45 -5.29 -2.16
CA LEU A 355 -0.46 -5.42 -1.02
C LEU A 355 -1.68 -4.50 -1.21
N ILE A 356 -2.82 -5.09 -1.52
CA ILE A 356 -4.09 -4.36 -1.64
C ILE A 356 -4.58 -4.01 -0.23
N LEU A 357 -4.60 -2.72 0.07
CA LEU A 357 -5.08 -2.17 1.33
C LEU A 357 -6.57 -1.90 1.28
N ALA A 358 -7.12 -1.31 0.23
CA ALA A 358 -8.57 -1.06 0.17
C ALA A 358 -9.09 -1.36 -1.22
N VAL A 359 -10.37 -1.73 -1.31
CA VAL A 359 -11.09 -1.90 -2.56
C VAL A 359 -12.40 -1.16 -2.44
N GLU A 360 -12.71 -0.21 -3.31
CA GLU A 360 -13.99 0.51 -3.29
C GLU A 360 -14.72 0.35 -4.63
N PRO A 361 -15.97 -0.12 -4.66
CA PRO A 361 -16.75 -0.08 -5.89
C PRO A 361 -16.99 1.36 -6.34
N ILE A 362 -16.89 1.57 -7.65
CA ILE A 362 -17.15 2.85 -8.29
C ILE A 362 -18.51 2.77 -8.96
N ARG A 363 -19.29 3.83 -8.77
CA ARG A 363 -20.59 3.99 -9.43
C ARG A 363 -20.65 5.35 -10.10
N ASP A 364 -20.59 5.33 -11.43
CA ASP A 364 -20.72 6.50 -12.29
C ASP A 364 -22.02 6.40 -13.09
N ALA A 365 -22.62 7.53 -13.46
CA ALA A 365 -23.83 7.55 -14.29
C ALA A 365 -23.54 6.93 -15.66
N SER A 366 -24.43 6.05 -16.13
CA SER A 366 -24.29 5.41 -17.44
C SER A 366 -25.27 5.97 -18.45
N TYR A 367 -24.89 5.99 -19.73
CA TYR A 367 -25.68 6.61 -20.81
C TYR A 367 -27.04 5.93 -21.11
N TRP A 368 -27.33 4.79 -20.45
CA TRP A 368 -28.59 4.06 -20.55
C TRP A 368 -29.49 4.26 -19.32
N GLU A 369 -29.09 5.13 -18.39
CA GLU A 369 -29.80 5.40 -17.15
C GLU A 369 -30.29 6.85 -17.12
N ASP A 370 -31.26 7.12 -16.24
CA ASP A 370 -31.80 8.45 -16.02
C ASP A 370 -30.79 9.35 -15.26
N ASP A 371 -30.98 10.68 -15.32
CA ASP A 371 -30.07 11.66 -14.73
C ASP A 371 -30.07 11.67 -13.18
N ASP A 372 -31.01 10.98 -12.53
CA ASP A 372 -31.20 10.97 -11.06
C ASP A 372 -30.53 9.79 -10.35
N VAL A 373 -29.66 9.07 -11.06
CA VAL A 373 -28.95 7.91 -10.52
C VAL A 373 -27.93 8.32 -9.45
N GLU A 374 -27.91 7.54 -8.36
CA GLU A 374 -26.92 7.69 -7.31
C GLU A 374 -25.51 7.35 -7.82
N THR A 375 -24.61 8.32 -7.75
CA THR A 375 -23.19 8.17 -8.16
C THR A 375 -22.26 8.45 -6.98
N ARG A 376 -21.00 8.04 -7.10
CA ARG A 376 -19.93 8.45 -6.18
C ARG A 376 -18.86 9.20 -6.95
N SER A 377 -18.54 10.40 -6.48
CA SER A 377 -17.44 11.16 -7.05
C SER A 377 -16.09 10.47 -6.80
N ARG A 378 -15.12 10.71 -7.69
CA ARG A 378 -13.75 10.19 -7.50
C ARG A 378 -13.11 10.67 -6.20
N ALA A 379 -13.41 11.91 -5.79
CA ALA A 379 -12.91 12.46 -4.53
C ALA A 379 -13.45 11.68 -3.31
N GLU A 380 -14.74 11.31 -3.32
CA GLU A 380 -15.33 10.48 -2.27
C GLU A 380 -14.71 9.08 -2.25
N VAL A 381 -14.45 8.48 -3.42
CA VAL A 381 -13.77 7.18 -3.50
C VAL A 381 -12.38 7.24 -2.88
N VAL A 382 -11.59 8.26 -3.20
CA VAL A 382 -10.26 8.48 -2.60
C VAL A 382 -10.37 8.64 -1.08
N VAL A 383 -11.26 9.52 -0.61
CA VAL A 383 -11.46 9.74 0.83
C VAL A 383 -11.92 8.46 1.54
N CYS A 384 -12.76 7.64 0.90
CA CYS A 384 -13.23 6.37 1.44
C CYS A 384 -12.07 5.37 1.59
N CYS A 385 -11.27 5.18 0.53
CA CYS A 385 -10.06 4.34 0.54
C CYS A 385 -9.11 4.75 1.67
N TRP A 386 -8.88 6.05 1.84
CA TRP A 386 -8.00 6.58 2.89
C TRP A 386 -8.58 6.42 4.30
N LYS A 387 -9.83 6.80 4.54
CA LYS A 387 -10.47 6.73 5.87
C LYS A 387 -10.54 5.31 6.40
N LYS A 388 -10.85 4.33 5.54
CA LYS A 388 -10.94 2.92 5.91
C LYS A 388 -9.61 2.34 6.41
N ARG A 389 -8.49 3.00 6.12
CA ARG A 389 -7.14 2.55 6.53
C ARG A 389 -6.39 3.49 7.45
N ALA A 390 -6.93 4.65 7.77
CA ALA A 390 -6.29 5.61 8.67
C ALA A 390 -5.88 4.97 10.02
N SER A 391 -6.64 4.01 10.54
CA SER A 391 -6.29 3.25 11.75
C SER A 391 -5.20 2.19 11.53
N THR A 392 -5.13 1.59 10.33
CA THR A 392 -4.13 0.58 9.98
C THR A 392 -2.74 1.19 9.76
N TRP A 393 -2.68 2.43 9.24
CA TRP A 393 -1.41 3.13 8.99
C TRP A 393 -0.64 3.49 10.25
N THR A 394 -1.32 3.91 11.33
CA THR A 394 -0.72 4.10 12.67
C THR A 394 -0.09 2.85 13.25
N SER A 395 -0.40 1.68 12.67
CA SER A 395 0.14 0.41 13.11
C SER A 395 1.18 -0.14 12.12
N ILE A 396 1.48 0.50 11.00
CA ILE A 396 2.55 0.05 10.07
C ILE A 396 3.78 0.97 10.18
N SER A 397 3.57 2.26 10.46
CA SER A 397 4.54 3.10 11.18
C SER A 397 4.61 2.65 12.63
#